data_AF-A0A974D6J8-F1
#
_entry.id   AF-A0A974D6J8-F1
#
_cell.length_a   1.000
_cell.length_b   1.000
_cell.length_c   1.000
_cell.angle_alpha   90.00
_cell.angle_beta   90.00
_cell.angle_gamma   90.00
#
_symmetry.space_group_name_H-M   'P 1'
#
loop_
_entity.id
_entity.type
_entity.pdbx_description
1 polymer ?
#
loop_
_entity_poly.entity_id
_entity_poly.type
_entity_poly.pdbx_seq_one_letter_code
_entity_poly.pdbx_strand_id
1 'polypeptide(L)'
;MVNDESTFWVLPGKALQKEFCAVSRVQKKINLEVSKQWGFYLPYAPEYVYTEVENNLERWVRQDILSSLKLDEYSLVHQDSTTRKEAKQKLKDAVPLWWQGHTVLQHHVRSITKRAPERHLSLDVPLEDGGNVEKPHPRYYISFEHTKNWFARMI
;
A
#
# COMPACT_ATOMS: atom_id res chain seq x y z
N MET A 1 -18.11 -10.98 3.13
CA MET A 1 -17.43 -10.87 4.44
C MET A 1 -17.80 -9.52 5.03
N VAL A 2 -18.19 -9.54 6.31
CA VAL A 2 -18.57 -8.37 7.09
C VAL A 2 -17.30 -7.58 7.32
N ASN A 3 -17.10 -6.53 6.54
CA ASN A 3 -16.05 -5.56 6.83
C ASN A 3 -16.60 -4.67 7.94
N ASP A 4 -16.29 -5.02 9.17
CA ASP A 4 -16.58 -4.14 10.29
C ASP A 4 -15.68 -2.90 10.17
N GLU A 5 -16.25 -1.81 9.67
CA GLU A 5 -15.53 -0.56 9.40
C GLU A 5 -14.90 0.03 10.68
N SER A 6 -15.36 -0.39 11.87
CA SER A 6 -14.75 -0.01 13.15
C SER A 6 -13.31 -0.53 13.29
N THR A 7 -12.99 -1.64 12.62
CA THR A 7 -11.67 -2.29 12.65
C THR A 7 -10.67 -1.67 11.66
N PHE A 8 -11.12 -0.76 10.79
CA PHE A 8 -10.25 -0.15 9.81
C PHE A 8 -9.21 0.77 10.45
N TRP A 9 -7.98 0.69 9.93
CA TRP A 9 -6.89 1.57 10.30
C TRP A 9 -7.21 3.04 9.99
N VAL A 10 -7.86 3.31 8.86
CA VAL A 10 -8.28 4.66 8.49
C VAL A 10 -9.74 4.91 8.79
N LEU A 11 -10.04 6.16 9.14
CA LEU A 11 -11.40 6.64 9.27
C LEU A 11 -12.12 6.68 7.90
N PRO A 12 -13.47 6.66 7.87
CA PRO A 12 -14.23 6.77 6.64
C PRO A 12 -13.81 7.99 5.80
N GLY A 13 -13.33 7.70 4.59
CA GLY A 13 -12.73 8.69 3.70
C GLY A 13 -13.72 9.77 3.26
N LYS A 14 -13.23 11.02 3.23
CA LYS A 14 -13.98 12.24 2.87
C LYS A 14 -13.40 12.97 1.66
N ALA A 15 -12.37 12.42 1.02
CA ALA A 15 -11.74 13.03 -0.15
C ALA A 15 -12.67 12.98 -1.37
N LEU A 16 -12.55 13.98 -2.26
CA LEU A 16 -13.20 13.92 -3.57
C LEU A 16 -12.47 12.91 -4.46
N GLN A 17 -13.21 12.13 -5.25
CA GLN A 17 -12.64 11.09 -6.13
C GLN A 17 -11.54 11.64 -7.06
N LYS A 18 -11.69 12.86 -7.56
CA LYS A 18 -10.73 13.54 -8.45
C LYS A 18 -9.35 13.82 -7.80
N GLU A 19 -9.28 13.85 -6.48
CA GLU A 19 -8.05 14.14 -5.71
C GLU A 19 -7.22 12.87 -5.44
N PHE A 20 -7.83 11.69 -5.61
CA PHE A 20 -7.23 10.38 -5.32
C PHE A 20 -6.67 9.67 -6.57
N CYS A 21 -6.91 10.22 -7.76
CA CYS A 21 -6.64 9.56 -9.04
C CYS A 21 -5.17 9.67 -9.49
N ALA A 22 -4.26 8.95 -8.83
CA ALA A 22 -2.97 8.54 -9.40
C ALA A 22 -2.33 7.41 -8.57
N VAL A 23 -2.99 6.26 -8.47
CA VAL A 23 -2.41 5.11 -7.78
C VAL A 23 -1.40 4.42 -8.68
N SER A 24 -0.17 4.34 -8.18
CA SER A 24 0.96 3.73 -8.88
C SER A 24 0.75 2.24 -9.14
N ARG A 25 1.46 1.68 -10.14
CA ARG A 25 1.48 0.23 -10.43
C ARG A 25 1.76 -0.59 -9.18
N VAL A 26 2.63 -0.08 -8.32
CA VAL A 26 3.05 -0.69 -7.07
C VAL A 26 1.89 -0.81 -6.09
N GLN A 27 1.21 0.29 -5.80
CA GLN A 27 0.06 0.29 -4.89
C GLN A 27 -1.06 -0.62 -5.39
N LYS A 28 -1.24 -0.74 -6.71
CA LYS A 28 -2.20 -1.72 -7.29
C LYS A 28 -1.79 -3.14 -6.95
N LYS A 29 -0.50 -3.48 -7.08
CA LYS A 29 -0.02 -4.82 -6.78
C LYS A 29 -0.10 -5.15 -5.28
N ILE A 30 0.27 -4.22 -4.41
CA ILE A 30 0.09 -4.38 -2.95
C ILE A 30 -1.37 -4.67 -2.63
N ASN A 31 -2.30 -3.86 -3.15
CA ASN A 31 -3.72 -4.07 -2.91
C ASN A 31 -4.26 -5.39 -3.47
N LEU A 32 -3.73 -5.86 -4.61
CA LEU A 32 -4.09 -7.16 -5.16
C LEU A 32 -3.66 -8.29 -4.22
N GLU A 33 -2.44 -8.25 -3.69
CA GLU A 33 -1.95 -9.26 -2.74
C GLU A 33 -2.74 -9.21 -1.42
N VAL A 34 -3.01 -8.01 -0.90
CA VAL A 34 -3.82 -7.83 0.31
C VAL A 34 -5.23 -8.38 0.12
N SER A 35 -5.86 -8.09 -1.02
CA SER A 35 -7.19 -8.57 -1.34
C SER A 35 -7.24 -10.09 -1.47
N LYS A 36 -6.23 -10.71 -2.08
CA LYS A 36 -6.14 -12.18 -2.19
C LYS A 36 -5.94 -12.87 -0.85
N GLN A 37 -5.12 -12.31 0.03
CA GLN A 37 -4.74 -12.97 1.29
C GLN A 37 -5.76 -12.73 2.41
N TRP A 38 -6.27 -11.51 2.53
CA TRP A 38 -7.10 -11.10 3.67
C TRP A 38 -8.45 -10.50 3.28
N GLY A 39 -8.73 -10.29 2.00
CA GLY A 39 -10.02 -9.74 1.52
C GLY A 39 -10.19 -8.23 1.73
N PHE A 40 -9.15 -7.52 2.15
CA PHE A 40 -9.16 -6.07 2.35
C PHE A 40 -8.62 -5.29 1.16
N TYR A 41 -8.83 -3.97 1.18
CA TYR A 41 -8.21 -3.03 0.25
C TYR A 41 -7.63 -1.88 1.05
N LEU A 42 -6.32 -1.66 0.97
CA LEU A 42 -5.69 -0.50 1.58
C LEU A 42 -6.25 0.78 0.97
N PRO A 43 -6.57 1.79 1.80
CA PRO A 43 -6.19 1.91 3.22
C PRO A 43 -7.18 1.27 4.24
N TYR A 44 -8.27 0.66 3.76
CA TYR A 44 -9.32 0.08 4.59
C TYR A 44 -9.01 -1.37 4.96
N ALA A 45 -8.02 -1.54 5.81
CA ALA A 45 -7.66 -2.80 6.44
C ALA A 45 -7.35 -2.59 7.94
N PRO A 46 -7.46 -3.62 8.78
CA PRO A 46 -6.98 -3.55 10.16
C PRO A 46 -5.48 -3.36 10.26
N GLU A 47 -5.00 -2.85 11.39
CA GLU A 47 -3.57 -2.59 11.65
C GLU A 47 -2.67 -3.81 11.39
N TYR A 48 -3.09 -5.00 11.82
CA TYR A 48 -2.29 -6.22 11.62
C TYR A 48 -2.02 -6.50 10.13
N VAL A 49 -2.92 -6.10 9.22
CA VAL A 49 -2.72 -6.27 7.77
C VAL A 49 -1.59 -5.38 7.28
N TYR A 50 -1.43 -4.18 7.85
CA TYR A 50 -0.29 -3.31 7.54
C TYR A 50 1.03 -3.95 7.99
N THR A 51 1.08 -4.51 9.20
CA THR A 51 2.25 -5.26 9.68
C THR A 51 2.57 -6.45 8.77
N GLU A 52 1.57 -7.20 8.33
CA GLU A 52 1.77 -8.31 7.39
C GLU A 52 2.24 -7.85 6.01
N VAL A 53 1.75 -6.70 5.52
CA VAL A 53 2.24 -6.10 4.28
C VAL A 53 3.70 -5.72 4.40
N GLU A 54 4.13 -5.09 5.49
CA GLU A 54 5.54 -4.76 5.74
C GLU A 54 6.41 -6.02 5.72
N ASN A 55 5.99 -7.09 6.40
CA ASN A 55 6.70 -8.36 6.47
C ASN A 55 6.81 -9.07 5.10
N ASN A 56 5.83 -8.88 4.21
CA ASN A 56 5.79 -9.53 2.90
C ASN A 56 6.30 -8.66 1.75
N LEU A 57 6.51 -7.35 1.97
CA LEU A 57 6.77 -6.37 0.92
C LEU A 57 7.97 -6.76 0.05
N GLU A 58 9.09 -7.11 0.68
CA GLU A 58 10.31 -7.48 -0.04
C GLU A 58 10.10 -8.72 -0.92
N ARG A 59 9.39 -9.74 -0.40
CA ARG A 59 9.09 -10.96 -1.14
C ARG A 59 8.24 -10.65 -2.38
N TRP A 60 7.20 -9.84 -2.24
CA TRP A 60 6.34 -9.45 -3.36
C TRP A 60 7.08 -8.62 -4.41
N VAL A 61 7.98 -7.73 -3.98
CA VAL A 61 8.84 -6.95 -4.89
C VAL A 61 9.73 -7.89 -5.71
N ARG A 62 10.39 -8.84 -5.04
CA ARG A 62 11.25 -9.83 -5.72
C ARG A 62 10.45 -10.63 -6.75
N GLN A 63 9.27 -11.13 -6.37
CA GLN A 63 8.40 -11.89 -7.26
C GLN A 63 7.90 -11.05 -8.46
N ASP A 64 7.58 -9.77 -8.27
CA ASP A 64 7.21 -8.87 -9.38
C ASP A 64 8.33 -8.71 -10.41
N ILE A 65 9.56 -8.51 -9.94
CA ILE A 65 10.72 -8.32 -10.81
C ILE A 65 11.03 -9.60 -11.56
N LEU A 66 11.05 -10.74 -10.88
CA LEU A 66 11.26 -12.05 -11.49
C LEU A 66 10.20 -12.33 -12.56
N SER A 67 8.92 -12.09 -12.25
CA SER A 67 7.83 -12.25 -13.21
C SER A 67 8.00 -11.32 -14.43
N SER A 68 8.40 -10.06 -14.21
CA SER A 68 8.61 -9.09 -15.30
C SER A 68 9.77 -9.46 -16.23
N LEU A 69 10.76 -10.19 -15.70
CA LEU A 69 11.91 -10.69 -16.44
C LEU A 69 11.69 -12.11 -16.98
N LYS A 70 10.54 -12.74 -16.69
CA LYS A 70 10.24 -14.14 -17.00
C LYS A 70 11.29 -15.11 -16.43
N LEU A 71 11.69 -14.86 -15.19
CA LEU A 71 12.67 -15.66 -14.46
C LEU A 71 12.00 -16.42 -13.32
N ASP A 72 12.53 -17.59 -13.01
CA ASP A 72 12.18 -18.33 -11.80
C ASP A 72 13.08 -17.94 -10.61
N GLU A 73 12.74 -18.39 -9.41
CA GLU A 73 13.55 -18.13 -8.21
C GLU A 73 14.94 -18.79 -8.30
N TYR A 74 15.05 -19.94 -8.97
CA TYR A 74 16.30 -20.68 -9.16
C TYR A 74 17.29 -19.94 -10.07
N SER A 75 16.80 -19.08 -10.97
CA SER A 75 17.59 -18.19 -11.82
C SER A 75 18.40 -17.18 -11.01
N LEU A 76 18.06 -16.95 -9.73
CA LEU A 76 18.85 -16.13 -8.80
C LEU A 76 20.02 -16.89 -8.13
N VAL A 77 19.99 -18.23 -8.16
CA VAL A 77 20.92 -19.12 -7.44
C VAL A 77 22.15 -19.47 -8.29
N HIS A 78 22.03 -19.53 -9.62
CA HIS A 78 23.15 -19.81 -10.51
C HIS A 78 24.05 -18.58 -10.79
N GLN A 79 25.36 -18.80 -10.92
CA GLN A 79 26.38 -17.75 -10.96
C GLN A 79 26.48 -17.04 -12.33
N ASP A 80 26.20 -15.73 -12.28
CA ASP A 80 26.83 -14.65 -13.06
C ASP A 80 26.40 -14.39 -14.53
N SER A 81 25.09 -14.35 -14.80
CA SER A 81 24.57 -13.84 -16.09
C SER A 81 24.16 -12.36 -16.04
N THR A 82 24.22 -11.69 -17.19
CA THR A 82 23.75 -10.30 -17.43
C THR A 82 22.35 -10.05 -16.87
N THR A 83 21.49 -11.07 -16.94
CA THR A 83 20.13 -11.09 -16.42
C THR A 83 20.05 -10.88 -14.90
N ARG A 84 21.00 -11.40 -14.11
CA ARG A 84 21.05 -11.14 -12.66
C ARG A 84 21.43 -9.70 -12.34
N LYS A 85 22.32 -9.09 -13.14
CA LYS A 85 22.69 -7.67 -12.99
C LYS A 85 21.47 -6.79 -13.28
N GLU A 86 20.71 -7.11 -14.31
CA GLU A 86 19.45 -6.42 -14.63
C GLU A 86 18.40 -6.60 -13.52
N ALA A 87 18.19 -7.82 -13.01
CA ALA A 87 17.27 -8.08 -11.89
C ALA A 87 17.65 -7.32 -10.62
N LYS A 88 18.95 -7.30 -10.27
CA LYS A 88 19.47 -6.53 -9.12
C LYS A 88 19.27 -5.03 -9.32
N GLN A 89 19.49 -4.51 -10.52
CA GLN A 89 19.27 -3.10 -10.81
C GLN A 89 17.79 -2.73 -10.73
N LYS A 90 16.90 -3.52 -11.34
CA LYS A 90 15.44 -3.34 -11.22
C LYS A 90 14.96 -3.42 -9.78
N LEU A 91 15.56 -4.28 -8.95
CA LEU A 91 15.27 -4.33 -7.51
C LEU A 91 15.65 -3.03 -6.82
N LYS A 92 16.86 -2.52 -7.06
CA LYS A 92 17.30 -1.23 -6.51
C LYS A 92 16.39 -0.07 -6.93
N ASP A 93 15.93 -0.07 -8.18
CA ASP A 93 15.06 0.98 -8.72
C ASP A 93 13.62 0.86 -8.20
N ALA A 94 13.14 -0.37 -7.97
CA ALA A 94 11.79 -0.62 -7.49
C ALA A 94 11.63 -0.33 -6.00
N VAL A 95 12.58 -0.73 -5.16
CA VAL A 95 12.48 -0.64 -3.68
C VAL A 95 11.98 0.74 -3.19
N PRO A 96 12.52 1.89 -3.66
CA PRO A 96 12.03 3.21 -3.24
C PRO A 96 10.57 3.48 -3.63
N LEU A 97 10.13 3.03 -4.82
CA LEU A 97 8.76 3.21 -5.30
C LEU A 97 7.77 2.36 -4.49
N TRP A 98 8.21 1.18 -4.06
CA TRP A 98 7.43 0.28 -3.21
C TRP A 98 7.33 0.77 -1.77
N TRP A 99 8.44 1.22 -1.20
CA TRP A 99 8.42 1.90 0.09
C TRP A 99 7.49 3.12 0.06
N GLN A 100 7.65 3.98 -0.96
CA GLN A 100 6.79 5.14 -1.12
C GLN A 100 5.32 4.75 -1.27
N GLY A 101 4.99 3.73 -2.07
CA GLY A 101 3.63 3.24 -2.24
C GLY A 101 3.02 2.69 -0.95
N HIS A 102 3.81 1.96 -0.16
CA HIS A 102 3.42 1.44 1.15
C HIS A 102 3.16 2.57 2.15
N THR A 103 4.13 3.46 2.36
CA THR A 103 3.99 4.63 3.26
C THR A 103 2.78 5.48 2.87
N VAL A 104 2.54 5.64 1.57
CA VAL A 104 1.36 6.32 1.04
C VAL A 104 0.06 5.61 1.44
N LEU A 105 0.00 4.27 1.41
CA LEU A 105 -1.21 3.52 1.77
C LEU A 105 -1.47 3.46 3.29
N GLN A 106 -0.44 3.64 4.11
CA GLN A 106 -0.51 3.56 5.57
C GLN A 106 -0.73 4.91 6.25
N HIS A 107 -0.10 5.98 5.73
CA HIS A 107 -0.05 7.27 6.43
C HIS A 107 -0.64 8.44 5.64
N HIS A 108 -0.82 8.30 4.33
CA HIS A 108 -1.02 9.37 3.33
C HIS A 108 -1.02 10.83 3.81
N VAL A 109 0.15 11.31 4.25
CA VAL A 109 0.46 12.74 4.19
C VAL A 109 1.59 12.97 3.23
N ARG A 110 1.25 13.07 1.94
CA ARG A 110 2.13 13.76 0.99
C ARG A 110 1.42 15.03 0.55
N SER A 111 1.80 16.17 1.14
CA SER A 111 1.74 17.42 0.39
C SER A 111 2.65 17.24 -0.82
N ILE A 112 2.08 17.00 -1.99
CA ILE A 112 2.81 17.02 -3.28
C ILE A 112 3.10 18.48 -3.71
N THR A 113 2.88 19.47 -2.85
CA THR A 113 3.44 20.80 -3.11
C THR A 113 4.82 20.88 -2.47
N LYS A 114 5.85 21.11 -3.30
CA LYS A 114 7.27 21.35 -2.91
C LYS A 114 7.47 22.50 -1.88
N ARG A 115 6.39 23.08 -1.33
CA ARG A 115 6.38 24.28 -0.50
C ARG A 115 5.56 24.17 0.80
N ALA A 116 4.84 23.08 1.06
CA ALA A 116 4.14 22.95 2.34
C ALA A 116 5.00 22.15 3.34
N PRO A 117 5.10 22.58 4.61
CA PRO A 117 5.78 21.82 5.66
C PRO A 117 5.12 20.45 5.81
N GLU A 118 5.92 19.47 6.23
CA GLU A 118 5.44 18.17 6.67
C GLU A 118 4.35 18.39 7.73
N ARG A 119 3.12 17.95 7.44
CA ARG A 119 2.02 18.03 8.39
C ARG A 119 1.75 16.62 8.90
N HIS A 120 1.77 16.41 10.20
CA HIS A 120 1.18 15.20 10.78
C HIS A 120 -0.33 15.40 10.72
N LEU A 121 -0.97 14.77 9.72
CA LEU A 121 -2.42 14.84 9.50
C LEU A 121 -3.03 13.55 9.98
N SER A 122 -2.99 13.42 11.30
CA SER A 122 -3.60 12.36 12.07
C SER A 122 -4.69 12.94 12.97
N LEU A 123 -5.55 12.07 13.47
CA LEU A 123 -6.56 12.38 14.47
C LEU A 123 -6.45 11.35 15.59
N ASP A 124 -6.49 11.82 16.83
CA ASP A 124 -6.69 10.94 17.98
C ASP A 124 -8.13 10.41 17.96
N VAL A 125 -8.26 9.09 17.90
CA VAL A 125 -9.54 8.40 17.90
C VAL A 125 -9.70 7.69 19.23
N PRO A 126 -10.74 8.01 20.02
CA PRO A 126 -10.96 7.35 21.30
C PRO A 126 -11.27 5.87 21.09
N LEU A 127 -10.67 5.04 21.93
CA LEU A 127 -10.90 3.62 22.03
C LEU A 127 -11.94 3.34 23.14
N GLU A 128 -12.62 2.20 23.05
CA GLU A 128 -13.64 1.80 24.03
C GLU A 128 -13.08 1.58 25.44
N ASP A 129 -11.78 1.31 25.56
CA ASP A 129 -11.05 1.12 26.82
C ASP A 129 -10.58 2.43 27.48
N GLY A 130 -10.90 3.58 26.88
CA GLY A 130 -10.53 4.91 27.38
C GLY A 130 -9.15 5.39 26.91
N GLY A 131 -8.48 4.65 26.03
CA GLY A 131 -7.29 5.11 25.31
C GLY A 131 -7.62 5.95 24.08
N ASN A 132 -6.59 6.48 23.41
CA ASN A 132 -6.69 7.05 22.06
C ASN A 132 -5.72 6.30 21.14
N VAL A 133 -6.13 6.10 19.89
CA VAL A 133 -5.25 5.64 18.81
C VAL A 133 -5.11 6.73 17.76
N GLU A 134 -3.90 7.01 17.35
CA GLU A 134 -3.62 7.98 16.29
C GLU A 134 -3.94 7.36 14.93
N LYS A 135 -4.96 7.86 14.23
CA LYS A 135 -5.36 7.38 12.90
C LYS A 135 -5.09 8.42 11.81
N PRO A 136 -4.81 8.01 10.55
CA PRO A 136 -4.68 8.94 9.44
C PRO A 136 -5.94 9.77 9.16
N HIS A 137 -5.78 11.04 8.81
CA HIS A 137 -6.90 11.96 8.62
C HIS A 137 -7.77 11.60 7.39
N PRO A 138 -9.10 11.43 7.54
CA PRO A 138 -9.99 10.88 6.49
C PRO A 138 -10.12 11.74 5.24
N ARG A 139 -9.82 13.04 5.33
CA ARG A 139 -9.88 13.99 4.19
C ARG A 139 -8.99 13.60 3.00
N TYR A 140 -8.04 12.70 3.18
CA TYR A 140 -7.10 12.26 2.13
C TYR A 140 -7.47 10.92 1.48
N TYR A 141 -8.51 10.26 1.98
CA TYR A 141 -8.97 8.98 1.45
C TYR A 141 -10.35 9.13 0.82
N ILE A 142 -10.56 8.49 -0.32
CA ILE A 142 -11.91 8.28 -0.89
C ILE A 142 -12.65 7.26 -0.03
N SER A 143 -13.99 7.26 -0.05
CA SER A 143 -14.79 6.32 0.74
C SER A 143 -14.45 4.86 0.43
N PHE A 144 -14.70 3.96 1.41
CA PHE A 144 -14.47 2.52 1.26
C PHE A 144 -15.18 1.94 0.04
N GLU A 145 -16.43 2.33 -0.19
CA GLU A 145 -17.19 1.90 -1.37
C GLU A 145 -16.51 2.31 -2.69
N HIS A 146 -16.03 3.55 -2.78
CA HIS A 146 -15.29 3.98 -3.96
C HIS A 146 -13.97 3.23 -4.11
N THR A 147 -13.23 2.99 -3.02
CA THR A 147 -12.01 2.17 -3.04
C THR A 147 -12.31 0.78 -3.57
N LYS A 148 -13.32 0.10 -3.04
CA LYS A 148 -13.73 -1.24 -3.48
C LYS A 148 -14.12 -1.26 -4.96
N ASN A 149 -14.98 -0.34 -5.38
CA ASN A 149 -15.42 -0.23 -6.78
C ASN A 149 -14.26 0.06 -7.72
N TRP A 150 -13.32 0.89 -7.28
CA TRP A 150 -12.15 1.25 -8.05
C TRP A 150 -11.18 0.07 -8.19
N PHE A 151 -10.94 -0.70 -7.12
CA PHE A 151 -10.12 -1.92 -7.18
C PHE A 151 -10.78 -3.05 -7.97
N ALA A 152 -12.10 -3.21 -7.88
CA ALA A 152 -12.84 -4.19 -8.68
C ALA A 152 -12.71 -3.96 -10.19
N ARG A 153 -12.45 -2.71 -10.64
CA ARG A 153 -12.23 -2.38 -12.05
C ARG A 153 -10.79 -2.59 -12.52
N MET A 154 -9.87 -2.89 -11.61
CA MET A 154 -8.44 -3.05 -11.93
C MET A 154 -7.97 -4.50 -11.97
N ILE A 155 -8.79 -5.42 -11.45
CA ILE A 155 -8.66 -6.87 -11.59
C ILE A 155 -9.30 -7.27 -12.92
#